data_AF-A0A4Y7MD42-F1
#
_entry.id   AF-A0A4Y7MD42-F1
#
_cell.length_a   1.000
_cell.length_b   1.000
_cell.length_c   1.000
_cell.angle_alpha   90.00
_cell.angle_beta   90.00
_cell.angle_gamma   90.00
#
_symmetry.space_group_name_H-M   'P 1'
#
loop_
_entity.id
_entity.type
_entity.pdbx_description
1 polymer ?
#
loop_
_entity_poly.entity_id
_entity_poly.type
_entity_poly.pdbx_seq_one_letter_code
_entity_poly.pdbx_strand_id
1 'polypeptide(L)'
;MHNVKDLNDYTSPFTKISQEQYSSINYHHSEYERRGSFVAACSAFRKIDVDQYNEDNYKEDECGESQSPPSIEALKTVLRNAPISSRNQMVKDAALNVVMQVLLSMKSSQIEEAVNALDRDHLDILMKYIYRGFETPSEGSSGQLLAWHEKVHAVAGVGCIVRVLTDKKRV
;
A
#
# COMPACT_ATOMS: atom_id res chain seq x y z
N MET A 1 -66.47 -61.87 5.27
CA MET A 1 -66.77 -60.86 4.24
C MET A 1 -66.90 -59.52 4.92
N HIS A 2 -66.29 -58.51 4.32
CA HIS A 2 -65.78 -57.29 4.93
C HIS A 2 -66.84 -56.37 5.56
N ASN A 3 -66.44 -55.80 6.69
CA ASN A 3 -67.22 -54.91 7.53
C ASN A 3 -66.92 -53.45 7.17
N VAL A 4 -68.02 -52.74 6.92
CA VAL A 4 -68.34 -51.34 7.22
C VAL A 4 -67.18 -50.34 7.30
N LYS A 5 -67.28 -49.37 6.37
CA LYS A 5 -66.58 -48.10 6.33
C LYS A 5 -66.89 -47.26 7.58
N ASP A 6 -65.98 -46.32 7.82
CA ASP A 6 -66.14 -45.08 8.59
C ASP A 6 -65.87 -45.19 10.10
N LEU A 7 -64.57 -45.17 10.42
CA LEU A 7 -64.05 -44.53 11.63
C LEU A 7 -62.81 -43.70 11.27
N ASN A 8 -63.01 -42.70 10.41
CA ASN A 8 -62.12 -41.54 10.36
C ASN A 8 -62.58 -40.61 11.48
N ASP A 9 -61.85 -40.51 12.58
CA ASP A 9 -61.64 -39.21 13.21
C ASP A 9 -60.55 -39.20 14.29
N TYR A 10 -59.91 -38.04 14.43
CA TYR A 10 -58.89 -37.64 15.41
C TYR A 10 -57.44 -38.06 15.18
N THR A 11 -56.82 -37.48 14.15
CA THR A 11 -55.46 -36.96 14.28
C THR A 11 -55.53 -35.44 14.46
N SER A 12 -55.13 -34.98 15.64
CA SER A 12 -55.28 -33.61 16.11
C SER A 12 -54.46 -32.63 15.25
N PRO A 13 -55.02 -31.46 14.87
CA PRO A 13 -54.29 -30.42 14.12
C PRO A 13 -53.08 -29.83 14.86
N PHE A 14 -52.86 -30.20 16.13
CA PHE A 14 -51.78 -29.66 16.96
C PHE A 14 -50.39 -30.23 16.62
N THR A 15 -50.28 -31.41 16.00
CA THR A 15 -48.98 -32.03 15.66
C THR A 15 -48.41 -31.60 14.30
N LYS A 16 -49.24 -31.12 13.35
CA LYS A 16 -48.75 -30.59 12.06
C LYS A 16 -48.04 -29.24 12.21
N ILE A 17 -48.59 -28.37 13.07
CA ILE A 17 -48.04 -27.02 13.32
C ILE A 17 -46.61 -27.10 13.88
N SER A 18 -46.34 -28.09 14.75
CA SER A 18 -45.03 -28.24 15.38
C SER A 18 -43.93 -28.77 14.44
N GLN A 19 -44.27 -29.54 13.40
CA GLN A 19 -43.29 -30.00 12.40
C GLN A 19 -42.98 -28.94 11.35
N GLU A 20 -43.99 -28.17 10.90
CA GLU A 20 -43.76 -27.05 9.98
C GLU A 20 -42.88 -25.97 10.63
N GLN A 21 -43.12 -25.64 11.90
CA GLN A 21 -42.27 -24.70 12.63
C GLN A 21 -40.83 -25.19 12.79
N TYR A 22 -40.59 -26.50 13.00
CA TYR A 22 -39.24 -27.06 13.12
C TYR A 22 -38.47 -27.02 11.79
N SER A 23 -39.14 -27.27 10.65
CA SER A 23 -38.56 -27.10 9.32
C SER A 23 -38.29 -25.63 9.00
N SER A 24 -39.19 -24.70 9.37
CA SER A 24 -38.99 -23.26 9.16
C SER A 24 -37.83 -22.69 9.97
N ILE A 25 -37.62 -23.14 11.21
CA ILE A 25 -36.51 -22.68 12.07
C ILE A 25 -35.15 -23.18 11.54
N ASN A 26 -35.07 -24.44 11.08
CA ASN A 26 -33.85 -24.98 10.47
C ASN A 26 -33.53 -24.33 9.12
N TYR A 27 -34.55 -23.96 8.34
CA TYR A 27 -34.37 -23.19 7.10
C TYR A 27 -33.78 -21.80 7.38
N HIS A 28 -34.30 -21.13 8.41
CA HIS A 28 -33.86 -19.79 8.82
C HIS A 28 -32.44 -19.80 9.42
N HIS A 29 -32.01 -20.88 10.09
CA HIS A 29 -30.65 -20.99 10.62
C HIS A 29 -29.59 -21.19 9.51
N SER A 30 -29.88 -21.98 8.46
CA SER A 30 -28.95 -22.18 7.33
C SER A 30 -28.80 -20.94 6.43
N GLU A 31 -29.81 -20.06 6.40
CA GLU A 31 -29.78 -18.79 5.67
C GLU A 31 -28.88 -17.74 6.33
N TYR A 32 -28.66 -17.81 7.65
CA TYR A 32 -27.75 -16.90 8.36
C TYR A 32 -26.28 -17.20 8.08
N GLU A 33 -25.93 -18.47 7.87
CA GLU A 33 -24.55 -18.88 7.57
C GLU A 33 -24.17 -18.58 6.10
N ARG A 34 -25.16 -18.50 5.20
CA ARG A 34 -24.95 -18.12 3.79
C ARG A 34 -24.81 -16.60 3.56
N ARG A 35 -25.38 -15.76 4.44
CA ARG A 35 -25.30 -14.29 4.35
C ARG A 35 -23.97 -13.70 4.84
N GLY A 36 -23.15 -14.45 5.59
CA GLY A 36 -21.81 -14.02 5.96
C GLY A 36 -20.84 -13.92 4.77
N SER A 37 -21.00 -14.80 3.78
CA SER A 37 -20.16 -14.84 2.57
C SER A 37 -20.49 -13.73 1.56
N PHE A 38 -21.77 -13.34 1.44
CA PHE A 38 -22.19 -12.33 0.46
C PHE A 38 -21.79 -10.90 0.85
N VAL A 39 -21.70 -10.57 2.15
CA VAL A 39 -21.27 -9.24 2.61
C VAL A 39 -19.78 -8.99 2.35
N ALA A 40 -18.95 -10.05 2.33
CA ALA A 40 -17.55 -9.95 1.93
C ALA A 40 -17.41 -9.53 0.45
N ALA A 41 -18.22 -10.13 -0.44
CA ALA A 41 -18.28 -9.77 -1.86
C ALA A 41 -18.93 -8.39 -2.12
N CYS A 42 -19.94 -8.01 -1.34
CA CYS A 42 -20.62 -6.72 -1.49
C CYS A 42 -19.79 -5.54 -0.95
N SER A 43 -18.90 -5.78 0.03
CA SER A 43 -17.92 -4.78 0.47
C SER A 43 -16.71 -4.68 -0.45
N ALA A 44 -16.44 -5.70 -1.28
CA ALA A 44 -15.28 -5.74 -2.16
C ALA A 44 -15.31 -4.58 -3.17
N PHE A 45 -16.48 -4.20 -3.68
CA PHE A 45 -16.62 -3.05 -4.57
C PHE A 45 -16.38 -1.71 -3.86
N ARG A 46 -16.69 -1.62 -2.55
CA ARG A 46 -16.46 -0.41 -1.75
C ARG A 46 -14.98 -0.21 -1.37
N LYS A 47 -14.16 -1.25 -1.54
CA LYS A 47 -12.71 -1.19 -1.35
C LYS A 47 -11.97 -0.75 -2.62
N ILE A 48 -12.67 -0.68 -3.75
CA ILE A 48 -12.10 -0.16 -4.99
C ILE A 48 -12.03 1.36 -4.85
N ASP A 49 -10.83 1.90 -4.80
CA ASP A 49 -10.59 3.34 -4.81
C ASP A 49 -10.85 3.86 -6.23
N VAL A 50 -12.10 4.19 -6.51
CA VAL A 50 -12.54 4.70 -7.82
C VAL A 50 -11.86 6.04 -8.14
N ASP A 51 -11.47 6.81 -7.12
CA ASP A 51 -10.83 8.12 -7.30
C ASP A 51 -9.44 7.98 -7.94
N GLN A 52 -8.77 6.83 -7.77
CA GLN A 52 -7.49 6.54 -8.43
C GLN A 52 -7.60 6.52 -9.96
N TYR A 53 -8.75 6.11 -10.51
CA TYR A 53 -8.98 5.97 -11.95
C TYR A 53 -9.77 7.13 -12.56
N ASN A 54 -10.06 8.18 -11.78
CA ASN A 54 -10.75 9.35 -12.29
C ASN A 54 -9.85 10.10 -13.29
N GLU A 55 -10.31 10.25 -14.54
CA GLU A 55 -9.60 10.97 -15.62
C GLU A 55 -9.35 12.45 -15.26
N ASP A 56 -10.21 13.03 -14.42
CA ASP A 56 -10.10 14.40 -13.90
C ASP A 56 -9.21 14.51 -12.64
N ASN A 57 -8.68 13.40 -12.12
CA ASN A 57 -7.70 13.46 -11.05
C ASN A 57 -6.48 14.22 -11.58
N TYR A 58 -6.08 15.29 -10.89
CA TYR A 58 -4.97 16.15 -11.30
C TYR A 58 -3.72 15.28 -11.45
N LYS A 59 -3.40 14.91 -12.71
CA LYS A 59 -2.09 14.40 -13.07
C LYS A 59 -1.21 15.62 -13.06
N GLU A 60 -0.30 15.71 -12.09
CA GLU A 60 0.82 16.63 -12.22
C GLU A 60 1.43 16.35 -13.60
N ASP A 61 1.36 17.33 -14.49
CA ASP A 61 2.08 17.28 -15.77
C ASP A 61 3.49 16.80 -15.45
N GLU A 62 3.95 15.74 -16.12
CA GLU A 62 5.32 15.23 -15.93
C GLU A 62 6.26 16.42 -15.96
N CYS A 63 6.77 16.81 -14.78
CA CYS A 63 7.63 17.96 -14.64
C CYS A 63 8.96 17.59 -15.31
N GLY A 64 9.02 17.89 -16.61
CA GLY A 64 10.16 17.88 -17.51
C GLY A 64 11.21 16.83 -17.19
N GLU A 65 11.26 15.78 -18.01
CA GLU A 65 12.45 14.98 -18.23
C GLU A 65 13.66 15.90 -18.43
N SER A 66 14.35 16.24 -17.34
CA SER A 66 15.59 17.01 -17.41
C SER A 66 16.65 16.04 -17.90
N GLN A 67 16.81 16.00 -19.23
CA GLN A 67 17.89 15.28 -19.92
C GLN A 67 19.29 15.82 -19.60
N SER A 68 19.45 16.60 -18.52
CA SER A 68 20.74 16.89 -17.95
C SER A 68 21.35 15.58 -17.42
N PRO A 69 22.63 15.29 -17.69
CA PRO A 69 23.30 14.14 -17.09
C PRO A 69 23.12 14.18 -15.56
N PRO A 70 22.96 13.01 -14.90
CA PRO A 70 22.74 12.95 -13.46
C PRO A 70 23.88 13.67 -12.75
N SER A 71 23.54 14.85 -12.25
CA SER A 71 24.46 15.80 -11.64
C SER A 71 24.13 15.93 -10.18
N ILE A 72 25.11 16.33 -9.38
CA ILE A 72 24.96 16.64 -7.96
C ILE A 72 23.84 17.69 -7.76
N GLU A 73 23.66 18.61 -8.72
CA GLU A 73 22.57 19.60 -8.67
C GLU A 73 21.18 18.97 -8.90
N ALA A 74 21.07 17.93 -9.72
CA ALA A 74 19.83 17.18 -9.85
C ALA A 74 19.48 16.48 -8.53
N LEU A 75 20.47 15.84 -7.88
CA LEU A 75 20.30 15.22 -6.56
C LEU A 75 19.83 16.24 -5.51
N LYS A 76 20.47 17.42 -5.43
CA LYS A 76 20.05 18.49 -4.50
C LYS A 76 18.61 18.93 -4.78
N THR A 77 18.25 19.07 -6.05
CA THR A 77 16.91 19.53 -6.46
C THR A 77 15.83 18.54 -6.03
N VAL A 78 16.01 17.24 -6.29
CA VAL A 78 15.02 16.22 -5.93
C VAL A 78 14.88 16.05 -4.41
N LEU A 79 15.98 16.20 -3.66
CA LEU A 79 15.95 16.13 -2.19
C LEU A 79 15.28 17.35 -1.56
N ARG A 80 15.48 18.55 -2.12
CA ARG A 80 14.83 19.79 -1.65
C ARG A 80 13.31 19.75 -1.81
N ASN A 81 12.83 19.14 -2.89
CA ASN A 81 11.41 19.06 -3.23
C ASN A 81 10.72 17.81 -2.66
N ALA A 82 11.31 17.16 -1.64
CA ALA A 82 10.75 15.95 -1.06
C ALA A 82 9.35 16.20 -0.45
N PRO A 83 8.31 15.42 -0.81
CA PRO A 83 6.93 15.64 -0.37
C PRO A 83 6.66 15.15 1.07
N ILE A 84 7.49 15.55 2.05
CA ILE A 84 7.46 15.08 3.46
C ILE A 84 6.09 15.27 4.13
N SER A 85 5.39 16.36 3.80
CA SER A 85 4.11 16.71 4.40
C SER A 85 2.89 16.25 3.57
N SER A 86 3.12 15.71 2.36
CA SER A 86 2.02 15.25 1.52
C SER A 86 1.35 14.03 2.15
N ARG A 87 0.01 13.98 2.05
CA ARG A 87 -0.77 12.78 2.37
C ARG A 87 -1.06 11.94 1.12
N ASN A 88 -0.77 12.47 -0.06
CA ASN A 88 -1.00 11.78 -1.32
C ASN A 88 0.15 10.80 -1.57
N GLN A 89 -0.16 9.50 -1.57
CA GLN A 89 0.83 8.44 -1.78
C GLN A 89 1.40 8.47 -3.20
N MET A 90 0.60 8.83 -4.21
CA MET A 90 1.05 8.89 -5.60
C MET A 90 2.20 9.89 -5.78
N VAL A 91 2.10 11.07 -5.15
CA VAL A 91 3.16 12.10 -5.20
C VAL A 91 4.45 11.60 -4.55
N LYS A 92 4.34 10.85 -3.45
CA LYS A 92 5.49 10.23 -2.78
C LYS A 92 6.14 9.17 -3.64
N ASP A 93 5.35 8.33 -4.29
CA ASP A 93 5.83 7.27 -5.19
C ASP A 93 6.49 7.90 -6.43
N ALA A 94 5.92 8.96 -7.01
CA ALA A 94 6.53 9.70 -8.12
C ALA A 94 7.88 10.30 -7.70
N ALA A 95 7.95 10.97 -6.55
CA ALA A 95 9.19 11.53 -6.03
C ALA A 95 10.25 10.44 -5.78
N LEU A 96 9.86 9.29 -5.22
CA LEU A 96 10.76 8.15 -5.04
C LEU A 96 11.34 7.68 -6.38
N ASN A 97 10.49 7.52 -7.40
CA ASN A 97 10.95 7.06 -8.71
C ASN A 97 12.02 7.99 -9.30
N VAL A 98 11.80 9.31 -9.23
CA VAL A 98 12.77 10.30 -9.70
C VAL A 98 14.07 10.23 -8.89
N VAL A 99 13.99 10.16 -7.56
CA VAL A 99 15.18 10.02 -6.71
C VAL A 99 15.95 8.74 -7.04
N MET A 100 15.26 7.62 -7.20
CA MET A 100 15.87 6.33 -7.55
C MET A 100 16.58 6.38 -8.91
N GLN A 101 15.99 7.04 -9.91
CA GLN A 101 16.66 7.26 -11.21
C GLN A 101 17.96 8.04 -11.05
N VAL A 102 17.99 9.10 -10.23
CA VAL A 102 19.20 9.88 -9.97
C VAL A 102 20.25 9.03 -9.25
N LEU A 103 19.88 8.32 -8.18
CA LEU A 103 20.83 7.52 -7.40
C LEU A 103 21.44 6.35 -8.19
N LEU A 104 20.64 5.70 -9.04
CA LEU A 104 21.07 4.54 -9.82
C LEU A 104 21.85 4.93 -11.09
N SER A 105 21.71 6.15 -11.58
CA SER A 105 22.42 6.62 -12.78
C SER A 105 23.81 7.23 -12.47
N MET A 106 24.06 7.65 -11.23
CA MET A 106 25.37 8.14 -10.80
C MET A 106 26.39 7.00 -10.66
N LYS A 107 27.65 7.26 -11.05
CA LYS A 107 28.73 6.27 -10.92
C LYS A 107 29.22 6.19 -9.47
N SER A 108 29.71 5.04 -9.03
CA SER A 108 30.24 4.86 -7.68
C SER A 108 31.35 5.86 -7.31
N SER A 109 32.14 6.30 -8.30
CA SER A 109 33.19 7.32 -8.12
C SER A 109 32.66 8.73 -7.82
N GLN A 110 31.38 9.01 -8.12
CA GLN A 110 30.74 10.31 -7.91
C GLN A 110 29.96 10.38 -6.60
N ILE A 111 29.67 9.22 -5.97
CA ILE A 111 28.85 9.14 -4.76
C ILE A 111 29.49 9.95 -3.62
N GLU A 112 30.79 9.79 -3.42
CA GLU A 112 31.49 10.45 -2.30
C GLU A 112 31.51 11.98 -2.45
N GLU A 113 31.75 12.48 -3.66
CA GLU A 113 31.67 13.91 -3.96
C GLU A 113 30.25 14.44 -3.76
N ALA A 114 29.25 13.71 -4.23
CA ALA A 114 27.84 14.08 -4.10
C ALA A 114 27.41 14.17 -2.63
N VAL A 115 27.73 13.17 -1.82
CA VAL A 115 27.40 13.12 -0.38
C VAL A 115 28.06 14.28 0.37
N ASN A 116 29.32 14.60 0.06
CA ASN A 116 30.04 15.72 0.68
C ASN A 116 29.49 17.10 0.28
N ALA A 117 28.76 17.18 -0.84
CA ALA A 117 28.11 18.41 -1.29
C ALA A 117 26.72 18.65 -0.67
N LEU A 118 26.19 17.71 0.12
CA LEU A 118 24.90 17.82 0.81
C LEU A 118 25.08 18.35 2.24
N ASP A 119 24.10 19.11 2.71
CA ASP A 119 24.02 19.50 4.13
C ASP A 119 23.42 18.37 4.99
N ARG A 120 23.35 18.58 6.30
CA ARG A 120 22.82 17.58 7.25
C ARG A 120 21.36 17.20 6.97
N ASP A 121 20.53 18.16 6.58
CA ASP A 121 19.10 17.94 6.35
C ASP A 121 18.88 17.11 5.08
N HIS A 122 19.61 17.42 4.00
CA HIS A 122 19.55 16.65 2.76
C HIS A 122 20.12 15.24 2.94
N LEU A 123 21.14 15.04 3.79
CA LEU A 123 21.67 13.70 4.11
C LEU A 123 20.63 12.84 4.84
N ASP A 124 19.87 13.43 5.76
CA ASP A 124 18.78 12.73 6.45
C ASP A 124 17.65 12.36 5.48
N ILE A 125 17.26 13.27 4.59
CA ILE A 125 16.25 13.01 3.55
C ILE A 125 16.73 11.92 2.59
N LEU A 126 18.00 11.98 2.16
CA LEU A 126 18.62 10.96 1.31
C LEU A 126 18.59 9.59 1.99
N MET A 127 18.93 9.52 3.28
CA MET A 127 18.86 8.26 4.03
C MET A 127 17.43 7.69 4.07
N LYS A 128 16.39 8.54 4.20
CA LYS A 128 14.98 8.08 4.12
C LYS A 128 14.66 7.46 2.78
N TYR A 129 15.09 8.07 1.67
CA TYR A 129 14.88 7.52 0.33
C TYR A 129 15.65 6.22 0.09
N ILE A 130 16.86 6.08 0.63
CA ILE A 130 17.63 4.82 0.56
C ILE A 130 16.85 3.69 1.25
N TYR A 131 16.36 3.92 2.47
CA TYR A 131 15.58 2.92 3.20
C TYR A 131 14.26 2.58 2.49
N ARG A 132 13.58 3.57 1.93
CA ARG A 132 12.37 3.35 1.14
C ARG A 132 12.67 2.61 -0.18
N GLY A 133 13.81 2.89 -0.82
CA GLY A 133 14.28 2.16 -1.99
C GLY A 133 14.53 0.67 -1.71
N PHE A 134 14.99 0.33 -0.50
CA PHE A 134 15.10 -1.07 -0.08
C PHE A 134 13.75 -1.78 0.11
N GLU A 135 12.64 -1.06 0.25
CA GLU A 135 11.30 -1.66 0.31
C GLU A 135 10.86 -2.20 -1.06
N THR A 136 11.40 -1.66 -2.16
CA THR A 136 11.09 -2.08 -3.54
C THR A 136 12.38 -2.30 -4.36
N PRO A 137 13.13 -3.38 -4.09
CA PRO A 137 14.38 -3.63 -4.80
C PRO A 137 14.11 -3.97 -6.27
N SER A 138 14.77 -3.25 -7.18
CA SER A 138 14.89 -3.63 -8.60
C SER A 138 16.21 -4.35 -8.85
N GLU A 139 16.32 -5.13 -9.92
CA GLU A 139 17.57 -5.84 -10.25
C GLU A 139 18.76 -4.87 -10.31
N GLY A 140 19.85 -5.23 -9.61
CA GLY A 140 21.07 -4.42 -9.56
C GLY A 140 21.01 -3.16 -8.68
N SER A 141 19.84 -2.76 -8.16
CA SER A 141 19.70 -1.53 -7.36
C SER A 141 20.30 -1.62 -5.96
N SER A 142 20.16 -2.78 -5.30
CA SER A 142 20.55 -2.94 -3.89
C SER A 142 22.04 -2.69 -3.65
N GLY A 143 22.92 -3.13 -4.57
CA GLY A 143 24.36 -2.90 -4.44
C GLY A 143 24.73 -1.41 -4.49
N GLN A 144 24.10 -0.68 -5.41
CA GLN A 144 24.31 0.77 -5.54
C GLN A 144 23.74 1.52 -4.33
N LEU A 145 22.54 1.14 -3.85
CA LEU A 145 21.94 1.71 -2.64
C LEU A 145 22.79 1.46 -1.38
N LEU A 146 23.44 0.29 -1.27
CA LEU A 146 24.38 0.00 -0.19
C LEU A 146 25.62 0.90 -0.25
N ALA A 147 26.15 1.16 -1.46
CA ALA A 147 27.26 2.10 -1.64
C ALA A 147 26.87 3.54 -1.23
N TRP A 148 25.66 3.98 -1.59
CA TRP A 148 25.11 5.25 -1.12
C TRP A 148 24.97 5.28 0.40
N HIS A 149 24.38 4.23 0.98
CA HIS A 149 24.19 4.10 2.42
C HIS A 149 25.52 4.22 3.18
N GLU A 150 26.55 3.47 2.75
CA GLU A 150 27.88 3.50 3.36
C GLU A 150 28.45 4.92 3.41
N LYS A 151 28.40 5.64 2.28
CA LYS A 151 28.97 6.99 2.17
C LYS A 151 28.18 8.01 2.98
N VAL A 152 26.85 7.96 2.96
CA VAL A 152 26.01 8.83 3.82
C VAL A 152 26.28 8.54 5.29
N HIS A 153 26.36 7.27 5.69
CA HIS A 153 26.67 6.87 7.06
C HIS A 153 28.06 7.35 7.51
N ALA A 154 29.07 7.29 6.64
CA ALA A 154 30.41 7.79 6.95
C ALA A 154 30.43 9.29 7.30
N VAL A 155 29.59 10.10 6.64
CA VAL A 155 29.53 11.55 6.86
C VAL A 155 28.54 11.93 7.97
N ALA A 156 27.33 11.35 7.98
CA ALA A 156 26.23 11.69 8.89
C ALA A 156 26.22 10.90 10.20
N GLY A 157 26.94 9.78 10.25
CA GLY A 157 26.94 8.84 11.38
C GLY A 157 25.60 8.14 11.59
N VAL A 158 25.49 7.38 12.68
CA VAL A 158 24.30 6.58 13.02
C VAL A 158 23.03 7.43 13.24
N GLY A 159 23.18 8.72 13.56
CA GLY A 159 22.07 9.61 13.84
C GLY A 159 21.07 9.74 12.69
N CYS A 160 21.54 9.73 11.43
CA CYS A 160 20.66 9.81 10.27
C CYS A 160 19.76 8.57 10.17
N ILE A 161 20.32 7.38 10.42
CA ILE A 161 19.57 6.11 10.45
C ILE A 161 18.52 6.13 11.56
N VAL A 162 18.91 6.53 12.78
CA VAL A 162 17.96 6.62 13.91
C VAL A 162 16.80 7.56 13.59
N ARG A 163 17.06 8.69 12.92
CA ARG A 163 16.00 9.60 12.47
C ARG A 163 15.08 8.95 11.44
N VAL A 164 15.60 8.16 10.49
CA VAL A 164 14.75 7.38 9.57
C VAL A 164 13.85 6.41 10.32
N LEU A 165 14.41 5.65 11.27
CA LEU A 165 13.68 4.62 12.01
C LEU A 165 12.62 5.19 12.97
N THR A 166 12.80 6.44 13.42
CA THR A 166 11.90 7.12 14.36
C THR A 166 10.91 8.05 13.67
N ASP A 167 11.10 8.37 12.39
CA ASP A 167 10.22 9.29 11.67
C ASP A 167 8.84 8.65 11.40
N LYS A 168 7.80 9.36 11.82
CA LYS A 168 6.41 8.98 11.55
C LYS A 168 5.94 9.43 10.16
N LYS A 169 6.60 10.41 9.56
CA LYS A 169 6.27 10.95 8.23
C LYS A 169 7.23 10.39 7.20
N ARG A 170 6.74 9.43 6.42
CA ARG A 170 7.52 8.83 5.32
C ARG A 170 7.60 9.78 4.12
N VAL A 171 8.79 9.85 3.52
CA VAL A 171 9.00 10.36 2.16
C VAL A 171 8.22 9.55 1.16
#